data_AF-A0A2A5J455-F1
#
_entry.id   AF-A0A2A5J455-F1
#
_cell.length_a   1.000
_cell.length_b   1.000
_cell.length_c   1.000
_cell.angle_alpha   90.00
_cell.angle_beta   90.00
_cell.angle_gamma   90.00
#
_symmetry.space_group_name_H-M   'P 1'
#
loop_
_entity.id
_entity.type
_entity.pdbx_description
1 polymer ?
#
loop_
_entity_poly.entity_id
_entity_poly.type
_entity_poly.pdbx_seq_one_letter_code
_entity_poly.pdbx_strand_id
1 'polypeptide(L)'
;MSINADALLSSGSHRYCPACRAALIPISRTRCSSCTHVPENALAAVPVAVQTASSSKTPEDSVVRESHRGGLARLPDHTMWLVAEGKPITQGSMRAVAAGVIKHDKGPALRAWRDTITREALRIGGTEWVPIDGPVRLHVALTVPKPDRIGTSAVIPVSERTTPRCPPMTKPDVDKLLRAVQDALSPAEHKSGSSASRRFKLLTDDSRIVDSLAAKTYPTPWHTHPWALPWPGAVIRISSLDVDTPMFPNSTLRMPGEFPSDVGDLVDMVGTRLSVPQARTCGSKVKV
;
A
#
# COMPACT_ATOMS: atom_id res chain seq x y z
N MET A 1 -37.91 -12.52 14.68
CA MET A 1 -38.22 -13.38 15.85
C MET A 1 -38.34 -12.48 17.06
N SER A 2 -39.54 -12.27 17.61
CA SER A 2 -39.70 -11.51 18.85
C SER A 2 -39.30 -12.38 20.02
N ILE A 3 -38.27 -11.97 20.76
CA ILE A 3 -37.85 -12.65 21.99
C ILE A 3 -38.92 -12.38 23.06
N ASN A 4 -39.56 -13.42 23.59
CA ASN A 4 -40.51 -13.31 24.69
C ASN A 4 -39.73 -13.29 26.02
N ALA A 5 -39.67 -12.12 26.65
CA ALA A 5 -38.90 -11.91 27.89
C ALA A 5 -39.46 -12.71 29.07
N ASP A 6 -40.78 -12.89 29.16
CA ASP A 6 -41.42 -13.61 30.26
C ASP A 6 -41.07 -15.10 30.22
N ALA A 7 -41.09 -15.70 29.04
CA ALA A 7 -40.68 -17.11 28.86
C ALA A 7 -39.22 -17.36 29.31
N LEU A 8 -38.32 -16.41 29.05
CA LEU A 8 -36.92 -16.51 29.45
C LEU A 8 -36.73 -16.36 30.97
N LEU A 9 -37.51 -15.49 31.61
CA LEU A 9 -37.51 -15.33 33.07
C LEU A 9 -38.10 -16.57 33.77
N SER A 10 -39.22 -17.09 33.28
CA SER A 10 -39.88 -18.28 33.83
C SER A 10 -39.03 -19.54 33.70
N SER A 11 -38.26 -19.66 32.62
CA SER A 11 -37.33 -20.78 32.43
C SER A 11 -36.12 -20.78 33.38
N GLY A 12 -35.89 -19.68 34.10
CA GLY A 12 -34.70 -19.52 34.94
C GLY A 12 -33.39 -19.43 34.14
N SER A 13 -33.44 -19.24 32.82
CA SER A 13 -32.23 -19.08 31.98
C SER A 13 -31.69 -17.64 32.00
N HIS A 14 -32.57 -16.67 32.26
CA HIS A 14 -32.26 -15.25 32.26
C HIS A 14 -32.79 -14.57 33.52
N ARG A 15 -32.18 -13.43 33.86
CA ARG A 15 -32.59 -12.55 34.97
C ARG A 15 -32.48 -11.10 34.55
N TYR A 16 -33.23 -10.23 35.21
CA TYR A 16 -32.94 -8.80 35.14
C TYR A 16 -31.58 -8.50 35.78
N CYS A 17 -30.83 -7.59 35.18
CA CYS A 17 -29.59 -7.09 35.77
C CYS A 17 -29.90 -6.52 37.18
N PRO A 18 -29.21 -6.98 38.23
CA PRO A 18 -29.50 -6.56 39.59
C PRO A 18 -29.25 -5.07 39.83
N ALA A 19 -28.32 -4.47 39.08
CA ALA A 19 -27.95 -3.05 39.22
C ALA A 19 -28.90 -2.12 38.47
N CYS A 20 -29.03 -2.27 37.15
CA CYS A 20 -29.82 -1.31 36.35
C CYS A 20 -31.29 -1.71 36.17
N ARG A 21 -31.66 -2.97 36.40
CA ARG A 21 -32.99 -3.56 36.14
C ARG A 21 -33.56 -3.37 34.72
N ALA A 22 -32.83 -2.70 33.82
CA ALA A 22 -33.26 -2.36 32.47
C ALA A 22 -32.82 -3.39 31.40
N ALA A 23 -31.94 -4.32 31.75
CA ALA A 23 -31.41 -5.32 30.82
C ALA A 23 -31.72 -6.75 31.30
N LEU A 24 -32.23 -7.59 30.40
CA LEU A 24 -32.37 -9.03 30.60
C LEU A 24 -31.07 -9.72 30.18
N ILE A 25 -30.43 -10.45 31.10
CA ILE A 25 -29.13 -11.11 30.87
C ILE A 25 -29.20 -12.61 31.20
N PRO A 26 -28.46 -13.48 30.50
CA PRO A 26 -28.32 -14.88 30.90
C PRO A 26 -27.76 -14.99 32.31
N ILE A 27 -28.20 -15.97 33.11
CA ILE A 27 -27.71 -16.15 34.48
C ILE A 27 -26.20 -16.42 34.53
N SER A 28 -25.66 -17.09 33.51
CA SER A 28 -24.22 -17.36 33.35
C SER A 28 -23.38 -16.11 33.08
N ARG A 29 -24.00 -14.99 32.72
CA ARG A 29 -23.29 -13.77 32.35
C ARG A 29 -22.90 -12.98 33.60
N THR A 30 -21.60 -12.80 33.78
CA THR A 30 -21.01 -12.07 34.91
C THR A 30 -20.94 -10.56 34.70
N ARG A 31 -21.27 -10.06 33.50
CA ARG A 31 -21.22 -8.63 33.18
C ARG A 31 -22.45 -8.19 32.37
N CYS A 32 -23.14 -7.16 32.86
CA CYS A 32 -24.23 -6.54 32.11
C CYS A 32 -23.68 -5.78 30.90
N SER A 33 -24.22 -6.03 29.70
CA SER A 33 -23.82 -5.30 28.49
C SER A 33 -24.27 -3.84 28.46
N SER A 34 -25.31 -3.50 29.23
CA SER A 34 -25.89 -2.15 29.25
C SER A 34 -25.22 -1.26 30.30
N CYS A 35 -25.09 -1.71 31.55
CA CYS A 35 -24.51 -0.90 32.63
C CYS A 35 -23.11 -1.34 33.07
N THR A 36 -22.52 -2.35 32.43
CA THR A 36 -21.18 -2.89 32.71
C THR A 36 -20.91 -3.45 34.12
N HIS A 37 -21.92 -3.47 34.99
CA HIS A 37 -21.83 -4.00 36.34
C HIS A 37 -21.43 -5.49 36.37
N VAL A 38 -20.52 -5.83 37.30
CA VAL A 38 -20.04 -7.18 37.60
C VAL A 38 -20.41 -7.49 39.07
N PRO A 39 -21.15 -8.57 39.37
CA PRO A 39 -21.49 -8.93 40.75
C PRO A 39 -20.24 -9.34 41.54
N GLU A 40 -20.15 -8.95 42.81
CA GLU A 40 -18.99 -9.17 43.71
C GLU A 40 -18.53 -10.64 43.82
N ASN A 41 -19.42 -11.61 43.61
CA ASN A 41 -19.09 -13.04 43.72
C ASN A 41 -18.39 -13.66 42.48
N ALA A 42 -17.96 -12.84 41.50
CA ALA A 42 -17.20 -13.30 40.32
C ALA A 42 -15.67 -13.14 40.45
N LEU A 43 -15.16 -12.79 41.63
CA LEU A 43 -13.72 -12.75 41.92
C LEU A 43 -13.22 -14.15 42.30
N ALA A 44 -13.26 -15.09 41.35
CA ALA A 44 -12.60 -16.39 41.48
C ALA A 44 -11.57 -16.58 40.36
N ALA A 45 -10.32 -16.72 40.80
CA ALA A 45 -9.10 -17.08 40.05
C ALA A 45 -8.74 -16.18 38.85
N VAL A 46 -7.90 -15.18 39.11
CA VAL A 46 -6.99 -14.65 38.08
C VAL A 46 -6.14 -15.82 37.59
N PRO A 47 -6.11 -16.16 36.29
CA PRO A 47 -5.16 -17.15 35.80
C PRO A 47 -3.77 -16.64 36.11
N VAL A 48 -3.01 -17.40 36.90
CA VAL A 48 -1.58 -17.13 37.12
C VAL A 48 -0.93 -17.10 35.75
N ALA A 49 -0.41 -15.93 35.36
CA ALA A 49 0.34 -15.80 34.13
C ALA A 49 1.46 -16.84 34.15
N VAL A 50 1.42 -17.78 33.20
CA VAL A 50 2.52 -18.70 32.97
C VAL A 50 3.72 -17.81 32.63
N GLN A 51 4.66 -17.69 33.57
CA GLN A 51 5.92 -17.00 33.34
C GLN A 51 6.66 -17.80 32.28
N THR A 52 6.56 -17.35 31.04
CA THR A 52 7.41 -17.85 29.96
C THR A 52 8.81 -17.42 30.32
N ALA A 53 9.75 -18.36 30.41
CA ALA A 53 11.15 -18.06 30.72
C ALA A 53 11.63 -16.92 29.81
N SER A 54 11.94 -15.75 30.38
CA SER A 54 12.46 -14.64 29.62
C SER A 54 13.89 -14.99 29.19
N SER A 55 14.06 -15.35 27.93
CA SER A 55 15.38 -15.38 27.31
C SER A 55 15.99 -13.97 27.46
N SER A 56 16.99 -13.81 28.32
CA SER A 56 17.72 -12.56 28.59
C SER A 56 18.66 -12.15 27.45
N LYS A 57 18.32 -12.52 26.21
CA LYS A 57 19.14 -12.21 25.04
C LYS A 57 18.86 -10.79 24.60
N THR A 58 19.88 -9.95 24.66
CA THR A 58 19.89 -8.63 24.03
C THR A 58 19.86 -8.80 22.51
N PRO A 59 19.03 -8.04 21.78
CA PRO A 59 19.09 -8.02 20.32
C PRO A 59 20.46 -7.55 19.83
N GLU A 60 21.01 -8.24 18.82
CA GLU A 60 22.22 -7.86 18.08
C GLU A 60 21.87 -7.65 16.59
N ASP A 61 22.83 -7.19 15.80
CA ASP A 61 22.68 -7.01 14.36
C ASP A 61 22.23 -8.31 13.68
N SER A 62 21.34 -8.18 12.71
CA SER A 62 20.66 -9.30 12.07
C SER A 62 20.59 -9.11 10.57
N VAL A 63 20.72 -10.21 9.84
CA VAL A 63 20.58 -10.26 8.38
C VAL A 63 19.34 -11.06 7.98
N VAL A 64 18.76 -10.71 6.83
CA VAL A 64 17.65 -11.45 6.24
C VAL A 64 18.18 -12.77 5.68
N ARG A 65 17.51 -13.88 6.02
CA ARG A 65 17.88 -15.20 5.49
C ARG A 65 17.72 -15.22 3.97
N GLU A 66 18.68 -15.83 3.30
CA GLU A 66 18.69 -15.94 1.84
C GLU A 66 17.38 -16.55 1.28
N SER A 67 16.86 -17.58 1.94
CA SER A 67 15.60 -18.23 1.56
C SER A 67 14.37 -17.31 1.61
N HIS A 68 14.45 -16.17 2.28
CA HIS A 68 13.35 -15.19 2.40
C HIS A 68 13.55 -13.98 1.47
N ARG A 69 14.73 -13.80 0.86
CA ARG A 69 14.98 -12.71 -0.09
C ARG A 69 14.22 -12.90 -1.42
N GLY A 70 13.76 -14.11 -1.71
CA GLY A 70 13.11 -14.43 -2.98
C GLY A 70 14.00 -14.02 -4.15
N GLY A 71 13.43 -13.33 -5.14
CA GLY A 71 14.17 -12.90 -6.32
C GLY A 71 15.24 -11.83 -6.06
N LEU A 72 15.19 -11.07 -4.95
CA LEU A 72 16.24 -10.08 -4.61
C LEU A 72 17.61 -10.73 -4.35
N ALA A 73 17.63 -12.03 -4.00
CA ALA A 73 18.84 -12.84 -3.88
C ALA A 73 19.78 -12.72 -5.10
N ARG A 74 19.18 -12.57 -6.30
CA ARG A 74 19.89 -12.59 -7.58
C ARG A 74 20.25 -11.21 -8.11
N LEU A 75 19.86 -10.15 -7.40
CA LEU A 75 20.08 -8.77 -7.83
C LEU A 75 21.22 -8.14 -7.03
N PRO A 76 21.99 -7.22 -7.64
CA PRO A 76 22.99 -6.43 -6.92
C PRO A 76 22.40 -5.76 -5.68
N ASP A 77 23.15 -5.82 -4.58
CA ASP A 77 22.79 -5.22 -3.28
C ASP A 77 21.39 -5.58 -2.78
N HIS A 78 20.87 -6.74 -3.19
CA HIS A 78 19.50 -7.19 -2.90
C HIS A 78 18.44 -6.10 -3.14
N THR A 79 18.63 -5.33 -4.21
CA THR A 79 17.83 -4.15 -4.55
C THR A 79 17.29 -4.26 -5.97
N MET A 80 16.02 -3.87 -6.14
CA MET A 80 15.38 -3.73 -7.43
C MET A 80 14.88 -2.30 -7.61
N TRP A 81 15.11 -1.76 -8.80
CA TRP A 81 14.55 -0.50 -9.26
C TRP A 81 13.46 -0.74 -10.29
N LEU A 82 12.35 -0.02 -10.20
CA LEU A 82 11.29 -0.03 -11.19
C LEU A 82 11.01 1.40 -11.66
N VAL A 83 10.75 1.54 -12.96
CA VAL A 83 10.20 2.76 -13.55
C VAL A 83 8.90 2.40 -14.24
N ALA A 84 7.79 2.94 -13.74
CA ALA A 84 6.45 2.68 -14.24
C ALA A 84 5.85 3.93 -14.88
N GLU A 85 5.40 3.82 -16.13
CA GLU A 85 4.72 4.89 -16.84
C GLU A 85 3.20 4.93 -16.58
N GLY A 86 2.61 6.10 -16.81
CA GLY A 86 1.17 6.30 -16.72
C GLY A 86 0.76 7.11 -15.49
N LYS A 87 -0.49 7.59 -15.50
CA LYS A 87 -1.02 8.46 -14.44
C LYS A 87 -1.14 7.67 -13.12
N PRO A 88 -0.47 8.09 -12.03
CA PRO A 88 -0.68 7.47 -10.72
C PRO A 88 -2.13 7.59 -10.25
N ILE A 89 -2.73 6.47 -9.84
CA ILE A 89 -4.11 6.38 -9.37
C ILE A 89 -4.14 5.94 -7.90
N THR A 90 -4.94 6.63 -7.09
CA THR A 90 -5.09 6.34 -5.66
C THR A 90 -5.87 5.06 -5.39
N GLN A 91 -5.45 4.33 -4.37
CA GLN A 91 -6.22 3.26 -3.75
C GLN A 91 -7.02 3.79 -2.55
N GLY A 92 -8.22 3.25 -2.30
CA GLY A 92 -9.04 3.58 -1.12
C GLY A 92 -10.17 4.59 -1.34
N SER A 93 -10.29 5.22 -2.52
CA SER A 93 -11.51 5.97 -2.87
C SER A 93 -12.64 5.00 -3.18
N MET A 94 -13.64 4.96 -2.31
CA MET A 94 -14.79 4.06 -2.40
C MET A 94 -16.06 4.83 -2.76
N ARG A 95 -16.91 4.23 -3.60
CA ARG A 95 -18.23 4.72 -3.96
C ARG A 95 -19.25 3.62 -3.71
N ALA A 96 -20.33 3.95 -3.00
CA ALA A 96 -21.50 3.09 -2.92
C ALA A 96 -22.20 3.06 -4.29
N VAL A 97 -22.37 1.88 -4.88
CA VAL A 97 -23.01 1.70 -6.19
C VAL A 97 -24.39 1.06 -6.10
N ALA A 98 -24.65 0.35 -5.01
CA ALA A 98 -25.96 -0.19 -4.62
C ALA A 98 -25.95 -0.46 -3.10
N ALA A 99 -27.10 -0.79 -2.51
CA ALA A 99 -27.17 -1.16 -1.09
C ALA A 99 -26.22 -2.34 -0.80
N GLY A 100 -25.27 -2.13 0.12
CA GLY A 100 -24.26 -3.13 0.47
C GLY A 100 -23.14 -3.35 -0.56
N VAL A 101 -23.14 -2.65 -1.71
CA VAL A 101 -22.11 -2.80 -2.74
C VAL A 101 -21.26 -1.53 -2.82
N ILE A 102 -20.02 -1.65 -2.34
CA ILE A 102 -19.02 -0.59 -2.40
C ILE A 102 -17.97 -0.97 -3.44
N LYS A 103 -17.70 -0.06 -4.38
CA LYS A 103 -16.66 -0.25 -5.41
C LYS A 103 -15.60 0.85 -5.30
N HIS A 104 -14.40 0.56 -5.78
CA HIS A 104 -13.42 1.62 -5.98
C HIS A 104 -13.92 2.59 -7.06
N ASP A 105 -13.91 3.87 -6.73
CA ASP A 105 -14.41 4.95 -7.59
C ASP A 105 -13.70 4.97 -8.96
N LYS A 106 -12.41 4.57 -8.99
CA LYS A 106 -11.57 4.47 -10.19
C LYS A 106 -11.11 3.05 -10.50
N GLY A 107 -11.93 2.04 -10.21
CA GLY A 107 -11.56 0.62 -10.28
C GLY A 107 -10.75 0.18 -11.53
N PRO A 108 -11.24 0.42 -12.77
CA PRO A 108 -10.52 0.02 -13.98
C PRO A 108 -9.18 0.75 -14.17
N ALA A 109 -9.14 2.07 -13.94
CA ALA A 109 -7.92 2.87 -14.07
C ALA A 109 -6.88 2.50 -13.00
N LEU A 110 -7.32 2.23 -11.76
CA LEU A 110 -6.46 1.74 -10.69
C LEU A 110 -5.89 0.36 -11.03
N ARG A 111 -6.70 -0.54 -11.59
CA ARG A 111 -6.21 -1.85 -12.04
C ARG A 111 -5.16 -1.69 -13.13
N ALA A 112 -5.42 -0.87 -14.15
CA ALA A 112 -4.44 -0.63 -15.21
C ALA A 112 -3.13 -0.05 -14.68
N TRP A 113 -3.20 0.90 -13.74
CA TRP A 113 -2.03 1.47 -13.07
C TRP A 113 -1.22 0.41 -12.31
N ARG A 114 -1.89 -0.41 -11.48
CA ARG A 114 -1.24 -1.51 -10.75
C ARG A 114 -0.61 -2.52 -11.69
N ASP A 115 -1.35 -2.92 -12.73
CA ASP A 115 -0.88 -3.88 -13.72
C ASP A 115 0.36 -3.33 -14.46
N THR A 116 0.51 -2.01 -14.65
CA THR A 116 1.75 -1.42 -15.20
C THR A 116 2.95 -1.66 -14.28
N ILE A 117 2.83 -1.36 -12.99
CA ILE A 117 3.91 -1.62 -12.01
C ILE A 117 4.26 -3.11 -11.99
N THR A 118 3.25 -3.99 -11.91
CA THR A 118 3.45 -5.44 -11.90
C THR A 118 4.15 -5.91 -13.18
N ARG A 119 3.84 -5.34 -14.34
CA ARG A 119 4.53 -5.67 -15.61
C ARG A 119 6.00 -5.24 -15.61
N GLU A 120 6.32 -4.06 -15.11
CA GLU A 120 7.73 -3.62 -15.03
C GLU A 120 8.53 -4.50 -14.06
N ALA A 121 7.93 -4.88 -12.93
CA ALA A 121 8.52 -5.84 -12.00
C ALA A 121 8.76 -7.21 -12.66
N LEU A 122 7.81 -7.72 -13.45
CA LEU A 122 7.99 -8.96 -14.22
C LEU A 122 9.09 -8.85 -15.28
N ARG A 123 9.21 -7.70 -15.98
CA ARG A 123 10.26 -7.53 -17.01
C ARG A 123 11.65 -7.60 -16.42
N ILE A 124 11.84 -7.07 -15.22
CA ILE A 124 13.15 -7.06 -14.54
C ILE A 124 13.38 -8.40 -13.82
N GLY A 125 12.38 -8.92 -13.13
CA GLY A 125 12.49 -10.16 -12.35
C GLY A 125 12.48 -11.45 -13.18
N GLY A 126 11.91 -11.41 -14.39
CA GLY A 126 11.74 -12.57 -15.26
C GLY A 126 10.66 -13.55 -14.78
N THR A 127 10.46 -14.63 -15.54
CA THR A 127 9.45 -15.67 -15.25
C THR A 127 9.82 -16.53 -14.04
N GLU A 128 11.12 -16.68 -13.78
CA GLU A 128 11.66 -17.47 -12.67
C GLU A 128 11.69 -16.68 -11.35
N TRP A 129 10.94 -15.59 -11.24
CA TRP A 129 10.88 -14.78 -10.03
C TRP A 129 10.24 -15.56 -8.88
N VAL A 130 10.96 -15.60 -7.75
CA VAL A 130 10.42 -16.12 -6.49
C VAL A 130 9.93 -14.91 -5.67
N PRO A 131 8.66 -14.85 -5.26
CA PRO A 131 8.17 -13.74 -4.45
C PRO A 131 8.99 -13.58 -3.16
N ILE A 132 9.28 -12.33 -2.80
CA ILE A 132 10.03 -11.98 -1.58
C ILE A 132 9.15 -12.25 -0.37
N ASP A 133 9.68 -12.94 0.64
CA ASP A 133 8.98 -13.27 1.90
C ASP A 133 9.70 -12.76 3.16
N GLY A 134 10.75 -11.96 2.98
CA GLY A 134 11.51 -11.27 4.01
C GLY A 134 11.12 -9.79 4.14
N PRO A 135 11.58 -9.10 5.21
CA PRO A 135 11.31 -7.68 5.39
C PRO A 135 12.04 -6.84 4.34
N VAL A 136 11.31 -5.91 3.74
CA VAL A 136 11.83 -4.99 2.73
C VAL A 136 11.57 -3.53 3.09
N ARG A 137 12.41 -2.67 2.53
CA ARG A 137 12.24 -1.23 2.47
C ARG A 137 11.74 -0.82 1.09
N LEU A 138 10.81 0.13 1.03
CA LEU A 138 10.19 0.64 -0.20
C LEU A 138 10.30 2.17 -0.29
N HIS A 139 10.98 2.68 -1.32
CA HIS A 139 11.02 4.11 -1.62
C HIS A 139 10.32 4.41 -2.94
N VAL A 140 9.42 5.41 -2.95
CA VAL A 140 8.58 5.71 -4.11
C VAL A 140 8.54 7.21 -4.39
N ALA A 141 8.96 7.60 -5.59
CA ALA A 141 8.70 8.94 -6.12
C ALA A 141 7.62 8.87 -7.20
N LEU A 142 6.44 9.43 -6.92
CA LEU A 142 5.32 9.47 -7.85
C LEU A 142 5.32 10.80 -8.62
N THR A 143 5.43 10.72 -9.94
CA THR A 143 5.28 11.87 -10.83
C THR A 143 3.82 11.97 -11.25
N VAL A 144 3.08 12.93 -10.70
CA VAL A 144 1.66 13.15 -10.99
C VAL A 144 1.49 14.18 -12.12
N PRO A 145 0.41 14.13 -12.92
CA PRO A 145 0.18 15.12 -13.97
C PRO A 145 0.19 16.54 -13.42
N LYS A 146 0.90 17.43 -14.10
CA LYS A 146 0.86 18.86 -13.80
C LYS A 146 -0.51 19.42 -14.22
N PRO A 147 -1.21 20.17 -13.35
CA PRO A 147 -2.42 20.89 -13.75
C PRO A 147 -2.07 22.10 -14.65
N ASP A 148 -3.00 22.50 -15.50
CA ASP A 148 -2.86 23.68 -16.37
C ASP A 148 -2.50 24.93 -15.55
N ARG A 149 -3.18 25.10 -14.41
CA ARG A 149 -2.90 26.14 -13.43
C ARG A 149 -2.40 25.53 -12.13
N ILE A 150 -1.20 25.93 -11.73
CA ILE A 150 -0.61 25.56 -10.44
C ILE A 150 -1.02 26.62 -9.41
N GLY A 151 -1.53 26.17 -8.26
CA GLY A 151 -1.77 27.05 -7.12
C GLY A 151 -0.44 27.48 -6.48
N THR A 152 -0.12 28.77 -6.55
CA THR A 152 1.12 29.35 -6.00
C THR A 152 0.88 30.02 -4.64
N SER A 153 -0.33 29.94 -4.08
CA SER A 153 -0.69 30.68 -2.85
C SER A 153 0.17 30.36 -1.62
N ALA A 154 0.81 29.18 -1.59
CA ALA A 154 1.67 28.76 -0.49
C ALA A 154 3.17 28.95 -0.76
N VAL A 155 3.58 29.44 -1.95
CA VAL A 155 4.99 29.55 -2.34
C VAL A 155 5.24 30.84 -3.10
N ILE A 156 6.21 31.62 -2.64
CA ILE A 156 6.71 32.80 -3.34
C ILE A 156 8.01 32.47 -4.09
N PRO A 157 8.28 33.09 -5.24
CA PRO A 157 9.57 32.93 -5.90
C PRO A 157 10.66 33.64 -5.11
N VAL A 158 11.89 33.10 -5.15
CA VAL A 158 13.06 33.74 -4.52
C VAL A 158 13.49 35.00 -5.27
N SER A 159 13.27 35.04 -6.60
CA SER A 159 13.55 36.21 -7.42
C SER A 159 12.27 36.70 -8.10
N GLU A 160 12.11 38.02 -8.16
CA GLU A 160 10.88 38.69 -8.64
C GLU A 160 10.52 38.36 -10.10
N ARG A 161 11.47 37.84 -10.88
CA ARG A 161 11.29 37.51 -12.31
C ARG A 161 11.11 36.01 -12.59
N THR A 162 10.96 35.18 -11.56
CA THR A 162 10.84 33.72 -11.73
C THR A 162 9.47 33.19 -11.32
N THR A 163 8.99 32.16 -12.01
CA THR A 163 7.81 31.40 -11.58
C THR A 163 8.21 30.51 -10.38
N PRO A 164 7.45 30.52 -9.27
CA PRO A 164 7.76 29.66 -8.14
C PRO A 164 7.66 28.18 -8.50
N ARG A 165 8.58 27.38 -7.96
CA ARG A 165 8.48 25.92 -8.00
C ARG A 165 7.46 25.50 -6.94
N CYS A 166 6.35 24.89 -7.35
CA CYS A 166 5.29 24.50 -6.44
C CYS A 166 5.11 22.98 -6.42
N PRO A 167 5.06 22.35 -5.23
CA PRO A 167 4.78 20.93 -5.11
C PRO A 167 3.30 20.62 -5.41
N PRO A 168 2.95 19.37 -5.74
CA PRO A 168 1.57 18.93 -5.89
C PRO A 168 0.85 18.85 -4.53
N MET A 169 0.32 19.98 -4.07
CA MET A 169 -0.36 20.09 -2.77
C MET A 169 -1.83 19.69 -2.81
N THR A 170 -2.40 19.42 -3.99
CA THR A 170 -3.79 18.97 -4.15
C THR A 170 -3.87 17.45 -4.29
N LYS A 171 -5.09 16.91 -4.34
CA LYS A 171 -5.34 15.50 -4.67
C LYS A 171 -4.59 15.11 -5.94
N PRO A 172 -4.05 13.89 -6.03
CA PRO A 172 -4.19 12.76 -5.09
C PRO A 172 -3.32 12.83 -3.83
N ASP A 173 -3.78 12.23 -2.74
CA ASP A 173 -3.02 12.12 -1.47
C ASP A 173 -1.90 11.08 -1.62
N VAL A 174 -0.72 11.37 -1.07
CA VAL A 174 0.50 10.57 -1.28
C VAL A 174 0.42 9.18 -0.64
N ASP A 175 -0.22 9.07 0.53
CA ASP A 175 -0.45 7.82 1.25
C ASP A 175 -1.35 6.86 0.43
N LYS A 176 -2.39 7.38 -0.22
CA LYS A 176 -3.28 6.58 -1.08
C LYS A 176 -2.61 6.15 -2.39
N LEU A 177 -1.70 6.96 -2.89
CA LEU A 177 -0.85 6.59 -4.02
C LEU A 177 0.15 5.49 -3.64
N LEU A 178 0.84 5.66 -2.50
CA LEU A 178 1.73 4.64 -1.95
C LEU A 178 0.98 3.33 -1.73
N ARG A 179 -0.23 3.39 -1.16
CA ARG A 179 -1.07 2.21 -0.99
C ARG A 179 -1.31 1.50 -2.31
N ALA A 180 -1.63 2.21 -3.39
CA ALA A 180 -1.81 1.62 -4.72
C ALA A 180 -0.52 0.94 -5.25
N VAL A 181 0.65 1.48 -4.93
CA VAL A 181 1.95 0.88 -5.30
C VAL A 181 2.17 -0.40 -4.50
N GLN A 182 2.01 -0.39 -3.18
CA GLN A 182 2.17 -1.58 -2.31
C GLN A 182 1.28 -2.73 -2.78
N ASP A 183 0.00 -2.42 -3.00
CA ASP A 183 -1.01 -3.28 -3.59
C ASP A 183 -0.60 -3.86 -4.97
N ALA A 184 0.16 -3.12 -5.78
CA ALA A 184 0.63 -3.59 -7.10
C ALA A 184 1.79 -4.59 -7.01
N LEU A 185 2.57 -4.54 -5.93
CA LEU A 185 3.72 -5.41 -5.69
C LEU A 185 3.30 -6.76 -5.07
N SER A 186 2.17 -6.82 -4.38
CA SER A 186 1.56 -8.04 -3.82
C SER A 186 0.07 -8.19 -4.23
N PRO A 187 -0.24 -8.28 -5.53
CA PRO A 187 -1.63 -8.35 -5.99
C PRO A 187 -2.34 -9.59 -5.41
N ALA A 188 -3.52 -9.37 -4.83
CA ALA A 188 -4.37 -10.44 -4.33
C ALA A 188 -4.76 -11.42 -5.46
N GLU A 189 -4.86 -12.71 -5.12
CA GLU A 189 -5.34 -13.73 -6.05
C GLU A 189 -6.84 -13.58 -6.29
N HIS A 190 -7.29 -13.89 -7.51
CA HIS A 190 -8.72 -13.97 -7.77
C HIS A 190 -9.29 -15.17 -7.02
N LYS A 191 -10.37 -14.96 -6.26
CA LYS A 191 -11.07 -16.01 -5.49
C LYS A 191 -11.68 -17.13 -6.36
N SER A 192 -11.64 -16.99 -7.69
CA SER A 192 -11.98 -18.07 -8.61
C SER A 192 -10.77 -18.99 -8.69
N GLY A 193 -10.83 -20.14 -8.01
CA GLY A 193 -9.74 -21.12 -7.84
C GLY A 193 -9.25 -21.81 -9.12
N SER A 194 -9.28 -21.14 -10.28
CA SER A 194 -8.59 -21.61 -11.47
C SER A 194 -7.09 -21.37 -11.34
N SER A 195 -6.32 -22.45 -11.27
CA SER A 195 -4.84 -22.46 -11.21
C SER A 195 -4.18 -21.71 -12.39
N ALA A 196 -4.92 -21.42 -13.46
CA ALA A 196 -4.46 -20.89 -14.74
C ALA A 196 -4.20 -19.37 -14.80
N SER A 197 -4.37 -18.60 -13.71
CA SER A 197 -4.12 -17.14 -13.75
C SER A 197 -3.48 -16.59 -12.47
N ARG A 198 -2.40 -17.25 -12.00
CA ARG A 198 -1.53 -16.64 -10.97
C ARG A 198 -0.92 -15.37 -11.55
N ARG A 199 -1.34 -14.22 -11.03
CA ARG A 199 -0.72 -12.93 -11.35
C ARG A 199 0.71 -12.95 -10.81
N PHE A 200 1.63 -12.34 -11.55
CA PHE A 200 2.99 -12.10 -11.05
C PHE A 200 2.91 -11.35 -9.72
N LYS A 201 3.68 -11.82 -8.73
CA LYS A 201 3.80 -11.23 -7.41
C LYS A 201 5.26 -10.94 -7.13
N LEU A 202 5.58 -9.70 -6.80
CA LEU A 202 6.93 -9.34 -6.39
C LEU A 202 7.16 -9.77 -4.93
N LEU A 203 6.18 -9.53 -4.06
CA LEU A 203 6.14 -9.89 -2.65
C LEU A 203 5.06 -10.95 -2.39
N THR A 204 5.28 -11.82 -1.41
CA THR A 204 4.24 -12.75 -0.94
C THR A 204 3.02 -12.01 -0.38
N ASP A 205 3.27 -10.91 0.34
CA ASP A 205 2.28 -10.08 1.02
C ASP A 205 2.81 -8.63 1.18
N ASP A 206 1.94 -7.62 1.23
CA ASP A 206 2.37 -6.22 1.44
C ASP A 206 2.89 -5.96 2.87
N SER A 207 2.55 -6.81 3.85
CA SER A 207 3.10 -6.74 5.22
C SER A 207 4.61 -6.98 5.29
N ARG A 208 5.22 -7.49 4.23
CA ARG A 208 6.69 -7.57 4.11
C ARG A 208 7.34 -6.19 3.98
N ILE A 209 6.59 -5.17 3.58
CA ILE A 209 7.04 -3.78 3.50
C ILE A 209 6.93 -3.15 4.89
N VAL A 210 8.06 -3.14 5.62
CA VAL A 210 8.11 -2.66 7.01
C VAL A 210 8.66 -1.24 7.13
N ASP A 211 9.30 -0.75 6.08
CA ASP A 211 9.79 0.62 5.95
C ASP A 211 9.36 1.16 4.59
N SER A 212 8.67 2.31 4.57
CA SER A 212 8.24 2.91 3.32
C SER A 212 8.28 4.43 3.36
N LEU A 213 8.88 5.04 2.33
CA LEU A 213 8.86 6.47 2.08
C LEU A 213 8.26 6.76 0.71
N ALA A 214 7.43 7.79 0.65
CA ALA A 214 6.83 8.23 -0.60
C ALA A 214 6.85 9.75 -0.74
N ALA A 215 7.17 10.20 -1.94
CA ALA A 215 7.02 11.58 -2.37
C ALA A 215 6.11 11.65 -3.60
N LYS A 216 5.39 12.75 -3.77
CA LYS A 216 4.74 13.09 -5.03
C LYS A 216 5.28 14.40 -5.59
N THR A 217 5.44 14.45 -6.90
CA THR A 217 6.03 15.59 -7.59
C THR A 217 5.41 15.77 -8.98
N TYR A 218 5.67 16.90 -9.63
CA TYR A 218 5.29 17.12 -11.04
C TYR A 218 6.39 16.66 -11.98
N PRO A 219 6.12 16.53 -13.29
CA PRO A 219 7.16 16.21 -14.24
C PRO A 219 8.23 17.29 -14.36
N THR A 220 9.41 16.89 -14.83
CA THR A 220 10.47 17.81 -15.25
C THR A 220 9.93 18.79 -16.32
N PRO A 221 10.26 20.11 -16.26
CA PRO A 221 11.19 20.78 -15.34
C PRO A 221 10.56 21.30 -14.03
N TRP A 222 9.26 21.07 -13.77
CA TRP A 222 8.52 21.62 -12.62
C TRP A 222 8.67 20.81 -11.32
N HIS A 223 9.27 19.63 -11.42
CA HIS A 223 9.52 18.71 -10.32
C HIS A 223 10.19 19.33 -9.08
N THR A 224 9.94 18.73 -7.93
CA THR A 224 10.47 19.07 -6.61
C THR A 224 11.30 17.95 -6.02
N HIS A 225 11.34 16.78 -6.66
CA HIS A 225 12.01 15.60 -6.16
C HIS A 225 13.01 15.07 -7.20
N PRO A 226 14.25 14.69 -6.82
CA PRO A 226 15.27 14.26 -7.77
C PRO A 226 14.86 13.10 -8.68
N TRP A 227 14.06 12.16 -8.17
CA TRP A 227 13.57 11.01 -8.94
C TRP A 227 12.33 11.32 -9.80
N ALA A 228 12.11 12.58 -10.17
CA ALA A 228 10.97 12.94 -11.00
C ALA A 228 11.17 12.51 -12.44
N LEU A 229 10.14 11.91 -13.01
CA LEU A 229 10.11 11.56 -14.43
C LEU A 229 9.72 12.78 -15.26
N PRO A 230 10.09 12.84 -16.54
CA PRO A 230 9.57 13.85 -17.46
C PRO A 230 8.10 13.60 -17.90
N TRP A 231 7.51 12.47 -17.51
CA TRP A 231 6.10 12.11 -17.73
C TRP A 231 5.45 11.57 -16.44
N PRO A 232 4.11 11.51 -16.35
CA PRO A 232 3.44 10.87 -15.23
C PRO A 232 3.85 9.40 -15.07
N GLY A 233 4.10 8.98 -13.83
CA GLY A 233 4.60 7.64 -13.53
C GLY A 233 5.10 7.51 -12.09
N ALA A 234 5.93 6.49 -11.85
CA ALA A 234 6.61 6.28 -10.59
C ALA A 234 8.02 5.71 -10.78
N VAL A 235 8.93 6.14 -9.92
CA VAL A 235 10.24 5.51 -9.70
C VAL A 235 10.19 4.83 -8.34
N ILE A 236 10.51 3.53 -8.31
CA ILE A 236 10.34 2.68 -7.15
C ILE A 236 11.68 1.99 -6.87
N ARG A 237 12.15 2.06 -5.63
CA ARG A 237 13.23 1.21 -5.13
C ARG A 237 12.68 0.28 -4.07
N ILE A 238 12.94 -1.00 -4.22
CA ILE A 238 12.66 -2.01 -3.20
C ILE A 238 13.96 -2.74 -2.88
N SER A 239 14.29 -2.83 -1.59
CA SER A 239 15.53 -3.45 -1.13
C SER A 239 15.26 -4.31 0.09
N SER A 240 16.11 -5.31 0.33
CA SER A 240 16.09 -6.03 1.61
C SER A 240 16.33 -5.04 2.77
N LEU A 241 15.77 -5.32 3.95
CA LEU A 241 15.88 -4.39 5.09
C LEU A 241 17.32 -4.30 5.65
N ASP A 242 18.08 -5.38 5.52
CA ASP A 242 19.44 -5.54 6.06
C ASP A 242 20.56 -5.07 5.12
N VAL A 243 20.22 -4.46 3.99
CA VAL A 243 21.20 -3.84 3.09
C VAL A 243 21.22 -2.33 3.27
N ASP A 244 22.43 -1.76 3.26
CA ASP A 244 22.60 -0.33 3.20
C ASP A 244 22.22 0.17 1.82
N THR A 245 21.35 1.18 1.79
CA THR A 245 20.93 1.83 0.54
C THR A 245 21.05 3.33 0.70
N PRO A 246 21.40 4.07 -0.37
CA PRO A 246 21.45 5.54 -0.31
C PRO A 246 20.13 6.11 0.18
N MET A 247 20.16 7.16 0.99
CA MET A 247 18.94 7.77 1.53
C MET A 247 17.94 8.15 0.43
N PHE A 248 16.65 8.03 0.73
CA PHE A 248 15.62 8.60 -0.13
C PHE A 248 15.73 10.12 -0.10
N PRO A 249 15.99 10.80 -1.23
CA PRO A 249 16.25 12.23 -1.20
C PRO A 249 15.00 13.01 -0.78
N ASN A 250 15.22 14.12 -0.09
CA ASN A 250 14.12 15.00 0.28
C ASN A 250 13.58 15.76 -0.94
N SER A 251 12.28 16.06 -0.92
CA SER A 251 11.72 17.05 -1.84
C SER A 251 12.22 18.45 -1.49
N THR A 252 12.40 19.30 -2.50
CA THR A 252 12.91 20.67 -2.36
C THR A 252 12.17 21.64 -3.27
N LEU A 253 12.12 22.92 -2.86
CA LEU A 253 11.64 24.03 -3.69
C LEU A 253 12.77 24.66 -4.54
N ARG A 254 14.01 24.23 -4.33
CA ARG A 254 15.16 24.58 -5.18
C ARG A 254 15.18 23.68 -6.42
N MET A 255 16.17 23.85 -7.30
CA MET A 255 16.47 22.83 -8.31
C MET A 255 16.75 21.50 -7.59
N PRO A 256 15.96 20.44 -7.82
CA PRO A 256 16.25 19.14 -7.26
C PRO A 256 17.58 18.61 -7.79
N GLY A 257 18.23 17.77 -6.99
CA GLY A 257 19.46 17.08 -7.39
C GLY A 257 19.24 16.15 -8.58
N GLU A 258 20.33 15.56 -9.05
CA GLU A 258 20.32 14.69 -10.21
C GLU A 258 19.56 13.38 -9.97
N PHE A 259 19.07 12.83 -11.07
CA PHE A 259 18.44 11.52 -11.09
C PHE A 259 19.50 10.45 -10.79
N PRO A 260 19.19 9.39 -10.02
CA PRO A 260 20.16 8.33 -9.75
C PRO A 260 20.68 7.71 -11.05
N SER A 261 22.01 7.62 -11.19
CA SER A 261 22.67 7.04 -12.37
C SER A 261 22.16 5.64 -12.68
N ASP A 262 21.98 4.81 -11.64
CA ASP A 262 21.57 3.40 -11.74
C ASP A 262 20.16 3.19 -12.30
N VAL A 263 19.39 4.29 -12.44
CA VAL A 263 18.00 4.25 -12.90
C VAL A 263 17.86 4.95 -14.27
N GLY A 264 18.89 5.67 -14.74
CA GLY A 264 18.86 6.40 -16.01
C GLY A 264 18.46 5.51 -17.19
N ASP A 265 19.13 4.37 -17.35
CA ASP A 265 18.85 3.42 -18.43
C ASP A 265 17.41 2.89 -18.39
N LEU A 266 16.86 2.66 -17.19
CA LEU A 266 15.47 2.22 -17.02
C LEU A 266 14.48 3.32 -17.45
N VAL A 267 14.78 4.58 -17.13
CA VAL A 267 13.96 5.73 -17.54
C VAL A 267 13.97 5.88 -19.05
N ASP A 268 15.15 5.82 -19.67
CA ASP A 268 15.29 5.96 -21.12
C ASP A 268 14.61 4.82 -21.87
N MET A 269 14.72 3.59 -21.36
CA MET A 269 14.05 2.42 -21.91
C MET A 269 12.52 2.56 -21.85
N VAL A 270 11.97 3.06 -20.74
CA VAL A 270 10.53 3.34 -20.60
C VAL A 270 10.10 4.50 -21.50
N GLY A 271 10.88 5.57 -21.54
CA GLY A 271 10.63 6.75 -22.39
C GLY A 271 10.63 6.43 -23.88
N THR A 272 11.51 5.53 -24.31
CA THR A 272 11.53 5.05 -25.69
C THR A 272 10.23 4.30 -26.03
N ARG A 273 9.75 3.43 -25.13
CA ARG A 273 8.46 2.72 -25.32
C ARG A 273 7.25 3.65 -25.41
N LEU A 274 7.29 4.76 -24.68
CA LEU A 274 6.27 5.81 -24.75
C LEU A 274 6.25 6.54 -26.10
N SER A 275 7.42 6.68 -26.73
CA SER A 275 7.59 7.43 -27.97
C SER A 275 7.23 6.61 -29.22
N VAL A 276 7.22 5.27 -29.11
CA VAL A 276 6.79 4.38 -30.20
C VAL A 276 5.26 4.32 -30.23
N PRO A 277 4.59 4.65 -31.35
CA PRO A 277 3.16 4.48 -31.47
C PRO A 277 2.80 3.00 -31.26
N GLN A 278 2.01 2.69 -30.22
CA GLN A 278 1.52 1.32 -30.05
C GLN A 278 0.69 0.92 -31.27
N ALA A 279 1.18 -0.06 -32.04
CA ALA A 279 0.45 -0.61 -33.16
C ALA A 279 -0.93 -1.06 -32.67
N ARG A 280 -2.00 -0.47 -33.23
CA ARG A 280 -3.38 -0.87 -32.93
C ARG A 280 -3.50 -2.33 -33.31
N THR A 281 -3.67 -3.21 -32.33
CA THR A 281 -4.05 -4.60 -32.59
C THR A 281 -5.43 -4.56 -33.26
N CYS A 282 -5.44 -4.88 -34.56
CA CYS A 282 -6.64 -4.95 -35.36
C CYS A 282 -7.54 -6.04 -34.79
N GLY A 283 -8.65 -5.64 -34.17
CA GLY A 283 -9.69 -6.57 -33.72
C GLY A 283 -10.32 -7.21 -34.94
N SER A 284 -10.00 -8.47 -35.20
CA SER A 284 -10.75 -9.32 -36.13
C SER A 284 -12.19 -9.42 -35.63
N LYS A 285 -13.11 -8.74 -36.32
CA LYS A 285 -14.54 -9.03 -36.22
C LYS A 285 -14.76 -10.42 -36.81
N VAL A 286 -14.92 -11.42 -35.94
CA VAL A 286 -15.59 -12.65 -36.31
C VAL A 286 -17.09 -12.34 -36.29
N LYS A 287 -17.69 -12.25 -37.48
CA LYS A 287 -19.15 -12.32 -37.64
C LYS A 287 -19.56 -13.78 -37.44
N VAL A 288 -20.47 -14.02 -36.49
CA VAL A 288 -21.41 -15.14 -36.54
C VAL A 288 -22.66 -14.63 -37.23
#